data_AF-A0A3E0H7U6-F1
#
_entry.id   AF-A0A3E0H7U6-F1
#
_cell.length_a   1.000
_cell.length_b   1.000
_cell.length_c   1.000
_cell.angle_alpha   90.00
_cell.angle_beta   90.00
_cell.angle_gamma   90.00
#
_symmetry.space_group_name_H-M   'P 1'
#
loop_
_entity.id
_entity.type
_entity.pdbx_description
1 polymer ?
#
loop_
_entity_poly.entity_id
_entity_poly.type
_entity_poly.pdbx_seq_one_letter_code
_entity_poly.pdbx_strand_id
1 'polypeptide(L)'
;MTRSSLRAVLVAAALVTGSTIGGHSVAVAATGQDTMLVSNASHKFVTAEVGRSGDAFGTSRARADAPGPYEHFTLVPTGNPNSFYLWSNQAKNYVSAEFARTGDQRGVLRARQTPTAPGPWETFYYLPNSDGTTSIAVYDSSGTRWYVSAENGWTGDDYGTLRARSTSPGPWEKFVFTSRYVSGYDDFPTLWRNSKLDQFYVDPWGWNRECVVFAAWKIYENSGGTQQPNGQNAPNDWASHSIDVNNNWGFAKDWYAYAVNHKVRNDDSPTVGSIAQWVSNQGWFAAHGHVAVVTAVFPDGSILVSGYNGHAEGEYRTWYFPHHQTITDSYDGKNLPIVWPEHFLHINGL
;
A
#
# COMPACT_ATOMS: atom_id res chain seq x y z
N MET A 1 -44.44 -28.03 -54.93
CA MET A 1 -45.35 -28.86 -54.13
C MET A 1 -44.49 -29.81 -53.30
N THR A 2 -44.06 -29.38 -52.11
CA THR A 2 -44.61 -29.69 -50.76
C THR A 2 -44.08 -30.99 -50.15
N ARG A 3 -43.30 -30.84 -49.06
CA ARG A 3 -43.37 -31.53 -47.74
C ARG A 3 -42.05 -31.25 -46.99
N SER A 4 -41.98 -30.25 -46.11
CA SER A 4 -42.40 -30.25 -44.70
C SER A 4 -41.64 -31.23 -43.80
N SER A 5 -40.72 -30.70 -42.99
CA SER A 5 -40.36 -31.29 -41.69
C SER A 5 -40.12 -30.17 -40.67
N LEU A 6 -41.20 -29.81 -39.96
CA LEU A 6 -41.09 -29.14 -38.67
C LEU A 6 -40.60 -30.15 -37.63
N ARG A 7 -39.62 -29.78 -36.80
CA ARG A 7 -39.49 -30.33 -35.45
C ARG A 7 -39.28 -29.19 -34.47
N ALA A 8 -40.07 -29.26 -33.41
CA ALA A 8 -40.36 -28.24 -32.43
C ALA A 8 -39.15 -27.91 -31.54
N VAL A 9 -38.98 -26.62 -31.24
CA VAL A 9 -38.23 -26.18 -30.06
C VAL A 9 -39.25 -25.86 -28.97
N LEU A 10 -39.19 -26.62 -27.90
CA LEU A 10 -39.95 -26.46 -26.68
C LEU A 10 -39.42 -25.19 -25.97
N VAL A 11 -40.22 -24.12 -25.89
CA VAL A 11 -39.92 -22.99 -25.01
C VAL A 11 -40.67 -23.22 -23.71
N ALA A 12 -39.95 -23.67 -22.68
CA ALA A 12 -40.47 -23.68 -21.32
C ALA A 12 -40.47 -22.23 -20.80
N ALA A 13 -41.64 -21.64 -20.67
CA ALA A 13 -41.84 -20.41 -19.91
C ALA A 13 -41.82 -20.75 -18.41
N ALA A 14 -40.69 -20.47 -17.75
CA ALA A 14 -40.65 -20.42 -16.29
C ALA A 14 -41.09 -19.02 -15.85
N LEU A 15 -42.36 -18.93 -15.44
CA LEU A 15 -42.92 -17.78 -14.72
C LEU A 15 -42.31 -17.79 -13.31
N VAL A 16 -41.38 -16.87 -13.03
CA VAL A 16 -40.93 -16.61 -11.65
C VAL A 16 -41.61 -15.33 -11.17
N THR A 17 -42.59 -15.50 -10.29
CA THR A 17 -43.26 -14.45 -9.54
C THR A 17 -42.55 -14.21 -8.21
N GLY A 18 -42.24 -12.93 -7.92
CA GLY A 18 -41.79 -12.44 -6.60
C GLY A 18 -40.31 -12.69 -6.29
N SER A 19 -39.53 -11.78 -5.71
CA SER A 19 -39.84 -10.54 -5.00
C SER A 19 -38.62 -9.64 -5.05
N THR A 20 -38.81 -8.33 -5.22
CA THR A 20 -37.73 -7.34 -5.17
C THR A 20 -37.20 -7.18 -3.75
N ILE A 21 -35.98 -7.67 -3.51
CA ILE A 21 -35.12 -7.18 -2.43
C ILE A 21 -33.92 -6.56 -3.14
N GLY A 22 -33.68 -5.27 -2.88
CA GLY A 22 -32.59 -4.50 -3.47
C GLY A 22 -31.24 -5.15 -3.18
N GLY A 23 -30.71 -5.88 -4.16
CA GLY A 23 -29.34 -6.33 -4.16
C GLY A 23 -28.44 -5.16 -4.54
N HIS A 24 -27.65 -4.66 -3.59
CA HIS A 24 -26.44 -3.93 -3.94
C HIS A 24 -25.52 -4.89 -4.69
N SER A 25 -25.48 -4.74 -6.02
CA SER A 25 -24.56 -5.48 -6.87
C SER A 25 -23.14 -5.18 -6.44
N VAL A 26 -22.45 -6.17 -5.87
CA VAL A 26 -21.03 -6.07 -5.52
C VAL A 26 -20.25 -6.00 -6.83
N ALA A 27 -19.56 -4.88 -7.06
CA ALA A 27 -18.68 -4.75 -8.22
C ALA A 27 -17.59 -5.83 -8.16
N VAL A 28 -17.34 -6.49 -9.30
CA VAL A 28 -16.29 -7.51 -9.44
C VAL A 28 -14.94 -6.91 -9.05
N ALA A 29 -14.10 -7.69 -8.35
CA ALA A 29 -12.76 -7.26 -7.96
C ALA A 29 -12.00 -6.74 -9.18
N ALA A 30 -11.56 -5.49 -9.09
CA ALA A 30 -10.74 -4.84 -10.10
C ALA A 30 -9.43 -5.61 -10.32
N THR A 31 -9.09 -5.94 -11.57
CA THR A 31 -7.76 -6.43 -11.94
C THR A 31 -6.86 -5.25 -12.25
N GLY A 32 -5.74 -5.11 -11.54
CA GLY A 32 -4.85 -3.98 -11.68
C GLY A 32 -3.68 -4.04 -10.71
N GLN A 33 -2.85 -3.00 -10.70
CA GLN A 33 -1.75 -2.89 -9.74
C GLN A 33 -2.25 -2.27 -8.45
N ASP A 34 -2.01 -2.94 -7.31
CA ASP A 34 -2.20 -2.33 -6.00
C ASP A 34 -1.21 -1.18 -5.82
N THR A 35 -1.68 -0.09 -5.25
CA THR A 35 -0.95 1.15 -5.12
C THR A 35 -1.45 1.96 -3.94
N MET A 36 -0.65 2.95 -3.58
CA MET A 36 -1.04 4.00 -2.66
C MET A 36 -0.65 5.35 -3.24
N LEU A 37 -1.45 6.34 -2.88
CA LEU A 37 -1.23 7.72 -3.26
C LEU A 37 -0.70 8.47 -2.03
N VAL A 38 0.45 9.11 -2.16
CA VAL A 38 1.01 9.97 -1.12
C VAL A 38 0.97 11.41 -1.60
N SER A 39 0.39 12.31 -0.81
CA SER A 39 0.45 13.74 -1.13
C SER A 39 1.88 14.23 -0.98
N ASN A 40 2.43 14.85 -2.03
CA ASN A 40 3.78 15.40 -1.98
C ASN A 40 3.89 16.57 -0.97
N ALA A 41 2.79 17.30 -0.73
CA ALA A 41 2.80 18.48 0.13
C ALA A 41 2.69 18.17 1.63
N SER A 42 1.97 17.11 2.01
CA SER A 42 1.80 16.73 3.43
C SER A 42 2.58 15.46 3.82
N HIS A 43 3.09 14.73 2.83
CA HIS A 43 3.70 13.40 3.01
C HIS A 43 2.76 12.39 3.66
N LYS A 44 1.45 12.63 3.59
CA LYS A 44 0.41 11.74 4.12
C LYS A 44 -0.13 10.83 3.02
N PHE A 45 -0.46 9.61 3.41
CA PHE A 45 -1.14 8.65 2.57
C PHE A 45 -2.61 9.01 2.41
N VAL A 46 -3.12 8.77 1.20
CA VAL A 46 -4.53 8.93 0.86
C VAL A 46 -5.32 7.77 1.44
N THR A 47 -6.30 8.09 2.27
CA THR A 47 -7.24 7.18 2.94
C THR A 47 -8.57 7.21 2.22
N ALA A 48 -9.22 6.06 2.02
CA ALA A 48 -10.65 5.97 1.71
C ALA A 48 -11.46 5.89 3.02
N GLU A 49 -12.22 6.94 3.33
CA GLU A 49 -12.93 7.13 4.61
C GLU A 49 -14.23 6.29 4.73
N VAL A 50 -14.12 4.96 4.65
CA VAL A 50 -15.30 4.06 4.69
C VAL A 50 -15.85 3.84 6.11
N GLY A 51 -15.12 4.24 7.15
CA GLY A 51 -15.59 4.23 8.53
C GLY A 51 -16.52 5.39 8.89
N ARG A 52 -16.62 6.41 8.01
CA ARG A 52 -17.49 7.58 8.21
C ARG A 52 -18.87 7.33 7.60
N SER A 53 -19.90 7.97 8.13
CA SER A 53 -21.28 7.87 7.63
C SER A 53 -21.68 9.04 6.72
N GLY A 54 -22.78 8.87 6.00
CA GLY A 54 -23.39 9.94 5.20
C GLY A 54 -22.48 10.43 4.07
N ASP A 55 -22.37 11.75 3.91
CA ASP A 55 -21.58 12.37 2.84
C ASP A 55 -20.06 12.23 3.02
N ALA A 56 -19.62 11.89 4.23
CA ALA A 56 -18.21 11.63 4.49
C ALA A 56 -17.79 10.20 4.09
N PHE A 57 -18.74 9.26 3.95
CA PHE A 57 -18.44 7.88 3.59
C PHE A 57 -17.68 7.78 2.26
N GLY A 58 -16.56 7.06 2.28
CA GLY A 58 -15.73 6.79 1.11
C GLY A 58 -14.94 8.00 0.60
N THR A 59 -14.97 9.15 1.30
CA THR A 59 -14.20 10.34 0.90
C THR A 59 -12.69 10.02 0.91
N SER A 60 -11.98 10.44 -0.13
CA SER A 60 -10.52 10.28 -0.20
C SER A 60 -9.81 11.43 0.51
N ARG A 61 -8.88 11.14 1.44
CA ARG A 61 -8.13 12.14 2.21
C ARG A 61 -6.66 11.80 2.38
N ALA A 62 -5.74 12.70 2.01
CA ALA A 62 -4.31 12.59 2.33
C ALA A 62 -4.06 12.94 3.81
N ARG A 63 -4.24 11.98 4.70
CA ARG A 63 -4.20 12.21 6.15
C ARG A 63 -3.41 11.19 6.96
N ALA A 64 -3.19 9.99 6.44
CA ALA A 64 -2.60 8.92 7.23
C ALA A 64 -1.07 9.04 7.25
N ASP A 65 -0.48 8.82 8.43
CA ASP A 65 0.97 8.84 8.63
C ASP A 65 1.66 7.58 8.10
N ALA A 66 0.93 6.47 8.14
CA ALA A 66 1.28 5.23 7.49
C ALA A 66 0.02 4.67 6.80
N PRO A 67 0.15 3.79 5.80
CA PRO A 67 -1.01 3.27 5.10
C PRO A 67 -1.33 1.83 5.49
N GLY A 68 -2.60 1.61 5.79
CA GLY A 68 -3.21 0.38 6.26
C GLY A 68 -4.36 0.04 5.32
N PRO A 69 -5.36 -0.75 5.76
CA PRO A 69 -6.36 -1.28 4.84
C PRO A 69 -7.08 -0.21 4.00
N TYR A 70 -7.26 1.00 4.54
CA TYR A 70 -7.99 2.10 3.90
C TYR A 70 -7.18 2.87 2.85
N GLU A 71 -5.86 2.71 2.83
CA GLU A 71 -4.96 3.46 1.95
C GLU A 71 -4.56 2.70 0.68
N HIS A 72 -4.99 1.45 0.55
CA HIS A 72 -4.76 0.64 -0.64
C HIS A 72 -5.79 0.92 -1.74
N PHE A 73 -5.28 1.19 -2.94
CA PHE A 73 -6.06 1.37 -4.15
C PHE A 73 -5.53 0.50 -5.28
N THR A 74 -6.40 0.02 -6.15
CA THR A 74 -5.99 -0.65 -7.39
C THR A 74 -6.09 0.31 -8.56
N LEU A 75 -5.02 0.41 -9.35
CA LEU A 75 -4.98 1.11 -10.63
C LEU A 75 -5.48 0.17 -11.72
N VAL A 76 -6.70 0.42 -12.19
CA VAL A 76 -7.33 -0.40 -13.23
C VAL A 76 -7.06 0.22 -14.60
N PRO A 77 -6.40 -0.48 -15.52
CA PRO A 77 -6.17 0.05 -16.86
C PRO A 77 -7.48 0.31 -17.60
N THR A 78 -7.59 1.46 -18.27
CA THR A 78 -8.73 1.81 -19.12
C THR A 78 -8.60 1.27 -20.56
N GLY A 79 -7.43 0.72 -20.91
CA GLY A 79 -7.02 0.43 -22.28
C GLY A 79 -6.28 1.60 -22.96
N ASN A 80 -6.34 2.80 -22.39
CA ASN A 80 -5.48 3.92 -22.78
C ASN A 80 -4.30 4.04 -21.79
N PRO A 81 -3.04 4.15 -22.27
CA PRO A 81 -1.85 4.14 -21.42
C PRO A 81 -1.78 5.32 -20.43
N ASN A 82 -2.48 6.42 -20.72
CA ASN A 82 -2.45 7.63 -19.90
C ASN A 82 -3.65 7.76 -18.96
N SER A 83 -4.54 6.77 -18.92
CA SER A 83 -5.72 6.81 -18.05
C SER A 83 -6.02 5.50 -17.34
N PHE A 84 -6.59 5.63 -16.15
CA PHE A 84 -6.88 4.54 -15.24
C PHE A 84 -8.17 4.82 -14.47
N TYR A 85 -8.78 3.76 -13.96
CA TYR A 85 -9.75 3.87 -12.88
C TYR A 85 -9.03 3.66 -11.55
N LEU A 86 -9.37 4.46 -10.54
CA LEU A 86 -8.84 4.29 -9.20
C LEU A 86 -9.87 3.51 -8.36
N TRP A 87 -9.54 2.29 -7.97
CA TRP A 87 -10.41 1.43 -7.17
C TRP A 87 -9.97 1.43 -5.71
N SER A 88 -10.85 1.75 -4.75
CA SER A 88 -10.52 1.59 -3.34
C SER A 88 -10.68 0.13 -2.92
N ASN A 89 -9.59 -0.49 -2.45
CA ASN A 89 -9.60 -1.89 -2.06
C ASN A 89 -10.50 -2.13 -0.84
N GLN A 90 -10.59 -1.17 0.07
CA GLN A 90 -11.44 -1.30 1.25
C GLN A 90 -12.89 -0.94 0.98
N ALA A 91 -13.16 0.12 0.20
CA ALA A 91 -14.54 0.50 -0.12
C ALA A 91 -15.20 -0.46 -1.11
N LYS A 92 -14.40 -1.30 -1.80
CA LYS A 92 -14.84 -2.18 -2.89
C LYS A 92 -15.62 -1.40 -3.95
N ASN A 93 -15.12 -0.21 -4.29
CA ASN A 93 -15.75 0.72 -5.22
C ASN A 93 -14.70 1.56 -5.94
N TYR A 94 -15.05 2.02 -7.14
CA TYR A 94 -14.27 3.02 -7.85
C TYR A 94 -14.40 4.39 -7.16
N VAL A 95 -13.30 5.13 -7.13
CA VAL A 95 -13.27 6.54 -6.72
C VAL A 95 -13.86 7.37 -7.85
N SER A 96 -14.78 8.27 -7.53
CA SER A 96 -15.36 9.21 -8.47
C SER A 96 -15.11 10.65 -8.04
N ALA A 97 -14.86 11.54 -9.00
CA ALA A 97 -14.86 12.98 -8.77
C ALA A 97 -16.29 13.52 -8.90
N GLU A 98 -16.94 13.86 -7.78
CA GLU A 98 -18.37 14.16 -7.76
C GLU A 98 -18.70 15.59 -8.24
N PHE A 99 -18.72 15.82 -9.55
CA PHE A 99 -18.98 17.15 -10.13
C PHE A 99 -20.45 17.61 -10.09
N ALA A 100 -21.40 16.70 -9.85
CA ALA A 100 -22.81 17.09 -9.64
C ALA A 100 -23.06 17.83 -8.33
N ARG A 101 -22.11 17.78 -7.38
CA ARG A 101 -22.21 18.54 -6.13
C ARG A 101 -21.83 20.00 -6.33
N THR A 102 -22.24 20.85 -5.40
CA THR A 102 -22.01 22.29 -5.44
C THR A 102 -21.09 22.74 -4.28
N GLY A 103 -20.63 23.99 -4.35
CA GLY A 103 -19.78 24.59 -3.32
C GLY A 103 -18.53 23.76 -3.05
N ASP A 104 -18.20 23.59 -1.77
CA ASP A 104 -16.98 22.88 -1.38
C ASP A 104 -16.99 21.39 -1.67
N GLN A 105 -18.18 20.83 -1.92
CA GLN A 105 -18.38 19.42 -2.22
C GLN A 105 -18.19 19.08 -3.71
N ARG A 106 -18.14 20.09 -4.59
CA ARG A 106 -17.96 19.88 -6.03
C ARG A 106 -16.59 19.27 -6.32
N GLY A 107 -16.59 18.13 -7.01
CA GLY A 107 -15.36 17.45 -7.45
C GLY A 107 -14.61 16.73 -6.33
N VAL A 108 -15.18 16.62 -5.13
CA VAL A 108 -14.58 15.81 -4.06
C VAL A 108 -14.54 14.35 -4.51
N LEU A 109 -13.41 13.69 -4.24
CA LEU A 109 -13.20 12.29 -4.61
C LEU A 109 -13.83 11.38 -3.56
N ARG A 110 -14.68 10.43 -4.01
CA ARG A 110 -15.30 9.43 -3.13
C ARG A 110 -15.39 8.05 -3.75
N ALA A 111 -15.08 7.02 -2.97
CA ALA A 111 -15.31 5.61 -3.29
C ALA A 111 -16.58 5.08 -2.63
N ARG A 112 -17.76 5.56 -3.07
CA ARG A 112 -19.02 5.22 -2.38
C ARG A 112 -20.20 4.81 -3.25
N GLN A 113 -20.23 5.26 -4.50
CA GLN A 113 -21.33 5.00 -5.41
C GLN A 113 -20.73 4.88 -6.80
N THR A 114 -20.67 3.66 -7.33
CA THR A 114 -20.39 3.47 -8.76
C THR A 114 -21.53 2.68 -9.38
N PRO A 115 -21.99 3.04 -10.59
CA PRO A 115 -22.71 2.11 -11.45
C PRO A 115 -21.91 0.82 -11.68
N THR A 116 -22.55 -0.21 -12.20
CA THR A 116 -21.92 -1.50 -12.56
C THR A 116 -20.71 -1.38 -13.50
N ALA A 117 -20.46 -0.20 -14.09
CA ALA A 117 -19.30 0.13 -14.91
C ALA A 117 -18.80 1.56 -14.64
N PRO A 118 -17.47 1.81 -14.62
CA PRO A 118 -16.89 3.16 -14.52
C PRO A 118 -17.30 4.10 -15.67
N GLY A 119 -17.44 5.38 -15.37
CA GLY A 119 -17.72 6.44 -16.35
C GLY A 119 -16.67 7.57 -16.34
N PRO A 120 -17.00 8.73 -16.93
CA PRO A 120 -16.06 9.86 -17.05
C PRO A 120 -15.53 10.39 -15.71
N TRP A 121 -16.34 10.35 -14.64
CA TRP A 121 -15.94 10.87 -13.33
C TRP A 121 -15.04 9.90 -12.54
N GLU A 122 -15.00 8.64 -12.95
CA GLU A 122 -14.10 7.62 -12.43
C GLU A 122 -12.83 7.47 -13.28
N THR A 123 -12.76 8.17 -14.42
CA THR A 123 -11.62 8.11 -15.34
C THR A 123 -10.58 9.17 -14.98
N PHE A 124 -9.46 8.71 -14.42
CA PHE A 124 -8.33 9.55 -14.05
C PHE A 124 -7.23 9.49 -15.11
N TYR A 125 -6.45 10.57 -15.20
CA TYR A 125 -5.35 10.70 -16.16
C TYR A 125 -4.02 10.90 -15.43
N TYR A 126 -3.01 10.14 -15.86
CA TYR A 126 -1.62 10.28 -15.41
C TYR A 126 -0.96 11.48 -16.08
N LEU A 127 -0.39 12.37 -15.28
CA LEU A 127 0.36 13.53 -15.74
C LEU A 127 1.71 13.59 -15.00
N PRO A 128 2.75 12.91 -15.51
CA PRO A 128 4.08 12.92 -14.91
C PRO A 128 4.65 14.34 -14.84
N ASN A 129 5.23 14.71 -13.70
CA ASN A 129 5.92 15.97 -13.51
C ASN A 129 7.44 15.77 -13.63
N SER A 130 8.17 16.84 -13.98
CA SER A 130 9.63 16.79 -14.14
C SER A 130 10.41 16.54 -12.85
N ASP A 131 9.77 16.71 -11.69
CA ASP A 131 10.36 16.50 -10.35
C ASP A 131 10.15 15.07 -9.83
N GLY A 132 9.70 14.15 -10.68
CA GLY A 132 9.45 12.75 -10.32
C GLY A 132 8.10 12.51 -9.63
N THR A 133 7.35 13.56 -9.29
CA THR A 133 5.96 13.42 -8.82
C THR A 133 5.01 13.20 -10.00
N THR A 134 3.78 12.83 -9.69
CA THR A 134 2.69 12.69 -10.66
C THR A 134 1.52 13.56 -10.26
N SER A 135 0.98 14.33 -11.21
CA SER A 135 -0.33 14.95 -11.05
C SER A 135 -1.40 14.01 -11.61
N ILE A 136 -2.59 14.01 -11.00
CA ILE A 136 -3.77 13.32 -11.54
C ILE A 136 -4.87 14.31 -11.85
N ALA A 137 -5.61 14.02 -12.92
CA ALA A 137 -6.72 14.86 -13.35
C ALA A 137 -7.94 14.04 -13.77
N VAL A 138 -9.09 14.70 -13.73
CA VAL A 138 -10.39 14.20 -14.21
C VAL A 138 -11.01 15.26 -15.10
N TYR A 139 -11.79 14.86 -16.10
CA TYR A 139 -12.55 15.78 -16.92
C TYR A 139 -14.00 15.86 -16.42
N ASP A 140 -14.54 17.07 -16.30
CA ASP A 140 -15.97 17.23 -16.04
C ASP A 140 -16.81 17.05 -17.32
N SER A 141 -18.13 17.12 -17.21
CA SER A 141 -19.04 16.94 -18.34
C SER A 141 -18.91 18.00 -19.44
N SER A 142 -18.25 19.14 -19.17
CA SER A 142 -17.95 20.16 -20.17
C SER A 142 -16.67 19.87 -20.96
N GLY A 143 -15.92 18.85 -20.56
CA GLY A 143 -14.59 18.56 -21.11
C GLY A 143 -13.48 19.41 -20.49
N THR A 144 -13.75 20.10 -19.37
CA THR A 144 -12.72 20.85 -18.65
C THR A 144 -11.88 19.89 -17.80
N ARG A 145 -10.56 19.99 -17.92
CA ARG A 145 -9.61 19.22 -17.10
C ARG A 145 -9.44 19.86 -15.73
N TRP A 146 -9.65 19.07 -14.69
CA TRP A 146 -9.45 19.46 -13.30
C TRP A 146 -8.40 18.56 -12.65
N TYR A 147 -7.31 19.16 -12.18
CA TYR A 147 -6.31 18.51 -11.35
C TYR A 147 -6.87 18.26 -9.95
N VAL A 148 -6.56 17.09 -9.40
CA VAL A 148 -6.91 16.70 -8.04
C VAL A 148 -5.95 17.38 -7.07
N SER A 149 -6.50 18.11 -6.12
CA SER A 149 -5.78 18.79 -5.04
C SER A 149 -5.96 18.02 -3.75
N ALA A 150 -4.91 17.86 -2.95
CA ALA A 150 -5.03 17.58 -1.52
C ALA A 150 -5.27 18.90 -0.78
N GLU A 151 -6.45 19.08 -0.18
CA GLU A 151 -6.84 20.33 0.49
C GLU A 151 -6.13 20.50 1.85
N ASN A 152 -4.81 20.68 1.81
CA ASN A 152 -3.95 20.79 3.00
C ASN A 152 -4.13 22.12 3.74
N GLY A 153 -4.75 23.12 3.10
CA GLY A 153 -5.15 24.37 3.74
C GLY A 153 -6.46 24.27 4.54
N TRP A 154 -7.20 23.17 4.42
CA TRP A 154 -8.40 22.94 5.23
C TRP A 154 -8.02 22.40 6.62
N THR A 155 -8.82 22.70 7.62
CA THR A 155 -8.58 22.26 9.01
C THR A 155 -9.58 21.19 9.45
N GLY A 156 -9.26 20.46 10.52
CA GLY A 156 -10.18 19.52 11.15
C GLY A 156 -10.55 18.33 10.24
N ASP A 157 -11.84 18.01 10.20
CA ASP A 157 -12.39 16.84 9.52
C ASP A 157 -12.27 16.86 8.00
N ASP A 158 -11.96 18.03 7.44
CA ASP A 158 -11.83 18.24 6.00
C ASP A 158 -10.36 18.34 5.55
N TYR A 159 -9.40 18.41 6.49
CA TYR A 159 -7.96 18.44 6.19
C TYR A 159 -7.55 17.30 5.24
N GLY A 160 -6.83 17.65 4.17
CA GLY A 160 -6.28 16.69 3.22
C GLY A 160 -7.30 16.05 2.28
N THR A 161 -8.56 16.50 2.27
CA THR A 161 -9.59 16.03 1.32
C THR A 161 -9.10 16.16 -0.12
N LEU A 162 -9.26 15.10 -0.90
CA LEU A 162 -8.94 15.13 -2.33
C LEU A 162 -10.09 15.71 -3.12
N ARG A 163 -9.80 16.72 -3.94
CA ARG A 163 -10.81 17.41 -4.76
C ARG A 163 -10.27 17.77 -6.14
N ALA A 164 -10.96 17.34 -7.19
CA ALA A 164 -10.71 17.77 -8.56
C ALA A 164 -11.19 19.22 -8.77
N ARG A 165 -10.33 20.19 -8.49
CA ARG A 165 -10.72 21.61 -8.47
C ARG A 165 -9.71 22.59 -9.05
N SER A 166 -8.47 22.19 -9.31
CA SER A 166 -7.49 23.09 -9.87
C SER A 166 -7.42 22.98 -11.39
N THR A 167 -7.20 24.08 -12.10
CA THR A 167 -6.94 24.07 -13.56
C THR A 167 -5.45 24.04 -13.89
N SER A 168 -4.59 24.11 -12.87
CA SER A 168 -3.13 24.00 -13.00
C SER A 168 -2.54 23.20 -11.84
N PRO A 169 -1.44 22.46 -12.07
CA PRO A 169 -0.76 21.75 -10.99
C PRO A 169 0.09 22.72 -10.15
N GLY A 170 -0.15 22.74 -8.84
CA GLY A 170 0.69 23.35 -7.81
C GLY A 170 1.21 22.29 -6.83
N PRO A 171 1.74 22.70 -5.66
CA PRO A 171 2.27 21.76 -4.66
C PRO A 171 1.24 20.74 -4.17
N TRP A 172 -0.04 21.11 -4.11
CA TRP A 172 -1.12 20.27 -3.58
C TRP A 172 -1.67 19.26 -4.59
N GLU A 173 -1.36 19.44 -5.87
CA GLU A 173 -1.80 18.58 -6.97
C GLU A 173 -0.77 17.49 -7.33
N LYS A 174 0.29 17.38 -6.53
CA LYS A 174 1.40 16.45 -6.74
C LYS A 174 1.30 15.26 -5.80
N PHE A 175 1.40 14.07 -6.37
CA PHE A 175 1.34 12.80 -5.66
C PHE A 175 2.51 11.90 -6.05
N VAL A 176 2.86 11.00 -5.14
CA VAL A 176 3.70 9.86 -5.45
C VAL A 176 2.79 8.64 -5.48
N PHE A 177 2.79 7.92 -6.61
CA PHE A 177 2.20 6.59 -6.70
C PHE A 177 3.27 5.61 -6.28
N THR A 178 3.02 4.89 -5.20
CA THR A 178 3.86 3.75 -4.84
C THR A 178 3.09 2.48 -5.14
N SER A 179 3.57 1.70 -6.12
CA SER A 179 3.09 0.34 -6.44
C SER A 179 3.75 -0.74 -5.57
N ARG A 180 4.67 -0.30 -4.71
CA ARG A 180 5.48 -1.13 -3.84
C ARG A 180 5.37 -0.52 -2.48
N TYR A 181 4.20 -0.70 -1.86
CA TYR A 181 4.11 -0.39 -0.47
C TYR A 181 4.38 -1.65 0.33
N VAL A 182 5.38 -1.53 1.18
CA VAL A 182 5.57 -2.43 2.30
C VAL A 182 4.78 -1.90 3.45
N SER A 183 3.86 -2.70 3.99
CA SER A 183 3.17 -2.30 5.22
C SER A 183 4.14 -1.89 6.34
N GLY A 184 4.19 -0.57 6.58
CA GLY A 184 4.70 0.13 7.74
C GLY A 184 3.65 0.23 8.84
N TYR A 185 2.74 -0.73 8.87
CA TYR A 185 1.99 -1.09 10.07
C TYR A 185 2.39 -2.47 10.52
N ASP A 186 2.12 -2.75 11.78
CA ASP A 186 2.20 -4.09 12.30
C ASP A 186 1.03 -4.92 11.72
N ASP A 187 1.25 -5.56 10.57
CA ASP A 187 0.40 -6.62 10.02
C ASP A 187 0.99 -8.01 10.28
N PHE A 188 2.02 -8.08 11.11
CA PHE A 188 2.64 -9.35 11.48
C PHE A 188 1.58 -10.27 12.09
N PRO A 189 1.44 -11.52 11.62
CA PRO A 189 0.34 -12.40 12.00
C PRO A 189 0.10 -12.41 13.51
N THR A 190 -1.17 -12.27 13.91
CA THR A 190 -1.56 -12.00 15.31
C THR A 190 -0.96 -13.00 16.30
N LEU A 191 -0.84 -14.28 15.91
CA LEU A 191 -0.22 -15.32 16.74
C LEU A 191 1.29 -15.11 16.90
N TRP A 192 2.02 -14.76 15.83
CA TRP A 192 3.46 -14.51 15.90
C TRP A 192 3.78 -13.20 16.63
N ARG A 193 2.99 -12.15 16.38
CA ARG A 193 3.03 -10.86 17.08
C ARG A 193 2.85 -11.00 18.59
N ASN A 194 1.89 -11.82 19.02
CA ASN A 194 1.56 -11.99 20.44
C ASN A 194 2.33 -13.14 21.11
N SER A 195 3.18 -13.85 20.37
CA SER A 195 4.05 -14.89 20.93
C SER A 195 5.17 -14.29 21.76
N LYS A 196 5.82 -15.12 22.58
CA LYS A 196 7.02 -14.70 23.29
C LYS A 196 8.14 -14.42 22.28
N LEU A 197 8.91 -13.36 22.53
CA LEU A 197 10.17 -13.13 21.82
C LEU A 197 11.05 -14.39 21.90
N ASP A 198 11.81 -14.65 20.84
CA ASP A 198 12.69 -15.82 20.70
C ASP A 198 11.97 -17.19 20.72
N GLN A 199 10.65 -17.24 20.61
CA GLN A 199 9.91 -18.51 20.55
C GLN A 199 9.94 -19.07 19.12
N PHE A 200 10.36 -20.33 18.95
CA PHE A 200 10.46 -21.01 17.65
C PHE A 200 9.09 -21.53 17.15
N TYR A 201 8.77 -21.29 15.88
CA TYR A 201 7.77 -22.05 15.11
C TYR A 201 8.46 -22.84 14.00
N VAL A 202 7.84 -23.96 13.59
CA VAL A 202 8.41 -24.95 12.67
C VAL A 202 8.26 -24.47 11.22
N ASP A 203 8.94 -23.40 10.84
CA ASP A 203 8.94 -22.89 9.47
C ASP A 203 10.29 -22.19 9.12
N PRO A 204 10.53 -21.80 7.84
CA PRO A 204 11.83 -21.36 7.35
C PRO A 204 12.18 -19.90 7.71
N TRP A 205 11.28 -19.16 8.36
CA TRP A 205 11.53 -17.74 8.65
C TRP A 205 12.19 -17.49 9.99
N GLY A 206 12.03 -18.37 11.00
CA GLY A 206 12.81 -18.32 12.25
C GLY A 206 12.00 -18.04 13.53
N TRP A 207 12.59 -17.29 14.47
CA TRP A 207 12.03 -17.06 15.82
C TRP A 207 11.02 -15.90 15.84
N ASN A 208 9.92 -16.07 16.57
CA ASN A 208 8.89 -15.04 16.66
C ASN A 208 9.44 -13.70 17.10
N ARG A 209 8.89 -12.64 16.48
CA ARG A 209 9.18 -11.25 16.81
C ARG A 209 10.64 -10.86 16.59
N GLU A 210 11.40 -11.66 15.85
CA GLU A 210 12.71 -11.29 15.36
C GLU A 210 12.63 -10.40 14.12
N CYS A 211 13.62 -9.51 14.00
CA CYS A 211 13.77 -8.62 12.85
C CYS A 211 13.80 -9.39 11.51
N VAL A 212 14.47 -10.55 11.48
CA VAL A 212 14.61 -11.40 10.29
C VAL A 212 13.29 -12.05 9.86
N VAL A 213 12.45 -12.48 10.80
CA VAL A 213 11.14 -13.07 10.48
C VAL A 213 10.20 -12.01 9.93
N PHE A 214 10.19 -10.83 10.56
CA PHE A 214 9.38 -9.72 10.07
C PHE A 214 9.83 -9.31 8.66
N ALA A 215 11.13 -9.15 8.43
CA ALA A 215 11.67 -8.85 7.10
C ALA A 215 11.25 -9.92 6.06
N ALA A 216 11.33 -11.21 6.39
CA ALA A 216 10.90 -12.29 5.50
C ALA A 216 9.38 -12.25 5.21
N TRP A 217 8.56 -11.94 6.22
CA TRP A 217 7.13 -11.70 6.04
C TRP A 217 6.86 -10.52 5.09
N LYS A 218 7.58 -9.41 5.25
CA LYS A 218 7.41 -8.26 4.37
C LYS A 218 7.89 -8.54 2.94
N ILE A 219 8.99 -9.26 2.76
CA ILE A 219 9.43 -9.70 1.42
C ILE A 219 8.36 -10.57 0.77
N TYR A 220 7.74 -11.49 1.52
CA TYR A 220 6.64 -12.33 1.04
C TYR A 220 5.49 -11.50 0.48
N GLU A 221 4.95 -10.59 1.29
CA GLU A 221 3.81 -9.75 0.91
C GLU A 221 4.16 -8.86 -0.29
N ASN A 222 5.32 -8.21 -0.25
CA ASN A 222 5.76 -7.29 -1.30
C ASN A 222 6.04 -7.97 -2.63
N SER A 223 6.39 -9.27 -2.61
CA SER A 223 6.67 -10.05 -3.81
C SER A 223 5.43 -10.76 -4.36
N GLY A 224 4.23 -10.42 -3.88
CA GLY A 224 2.96 -10.95 -4.38
C GLY A 224 2.40 -12.15 -3.61
N GLY A 225 2.96 -12.46 -2.45
CA GLY A 225 2.37 -13.41 -1.52
C GLY A 225 1.00 -12.93 -1.03
N THR A 226 0.01 -13.81 -1.01
CA THR A 226 -1.39 -13.45 -0.67
C THR A 226 -1.99 -14.27 0.46
N GLN A 227 -1.30 -15.32 0.91
CA GLN A 227 -1.82 -16.19 1.95
C GLN A 227 -1.54 -15.59 3.32
N GLN A 228 -2.57 -15.63 4.16
CA GLN A 228 -2.46 -15.28 5.56
C GLN A 228 -1.91 -16.50 6.33
N PRO A 229 -0.81 -16.35 7.09
CA PRO A 229 -0.27 -17.42 7.91
C PRO A 229 -1.30 -17.80 8.97
N ASN A 230 -1.47 -19.11 9.21
CA ASN A 230 -2.33 -19.60 10.29
C ASN A 230 -1.65 -19.48 11.67
N GLY A 231 -0.48 -18.82 11.74
CA GLY A 231 0.29 -18.57 12.95
C GLY A 231 1.07 -19.76 13.48
N GLN A 232 1.10 -20.88 12.76
CA GLN A 232 1.93 -22.06 13.10
C GLN A 232 3.00 -22.33 12.05
N ASN A 233 2.70 -22.02 10.78
CA ASN A 233 3.61 -22.18 9.67
C ASN A 233 3.56 -20.94 8.76
N ALA A 234 4.68 -20.68 8.08
CA ALA A 234 4.75 -19.79 6.94
C ALA A 234 3.73 -20.20 5.84
N PRO A 235 3.28 -19.24 5.01
CA PRO A 235 2.49 -19.49 3.80
C PRO A 235 3.06 -20.63 2.97
N ASN A 236 2.25 -21.52 2.40
CA ASN A 236 2.80 -22.68 1.70
C ASN A 236 3.54 -22.32 0.39
N ASP A 237 3.32 -21.12 -0.14
CA ASP A 237 3.94 -20.54 -1.32
C ASP A 237 5.10 -19.59 -0.98
N TRP A 238 5.51 -19.53 0.30
CA TRP A 238 6.53 -18.59 0.77
C TRP A 238 7.80 -18.63 -0.09
N ALA A 239 8.23 -19.81 -0.52
CA ALA A 239 9.49 -20.02 -1.25
C ALA A 239 9.50 -19.36 -2.64
N SER A 240 8.32 -19.02 -3.19
CA SER A 240 8.21 -18.29 -4.47
C SER A 240 8.23 -16.77 -4.30
N HIS A 241 8.02 -16.28 -3.09
CA HIS A 241 7.82 -14.85 -2.82
C HIS A 241 8.75 -14.29 -1.73
N SER A 242 9.48 -15.14 -1.02
CA SER A 242 10.33 -14.73 0.12
C SER A 242 11.64 -15.49 0.16
N ILE A 243 12.36 -15.32 1.26
CA ILE A 243 13.68 -15.88 1.51
C ILE A 243 13.62 -16.97 2.57
N ASP A 244 14.57 -17.90 2.51
CA ASP A 244 14.80 -18.90 3.55
C ASP A 244 15.77 -18.32 4.57
N VAL A 245 15.27 -17.83 5.69
CA VAL A 245 16.10 -17.22 6.73
C VAL A 245 16.94 -18.31 7.41
N ASN A 246 16.34 -19.44 7.76
CA ASN A 246 17.01 -20.46 8.56
C ASN A 246 18.11 -21.22 7.80
N ASN A 247 17.92 -21.52 6.52
CA ASN A 247 18.87 -22.33 5.77
C ASN A 247 19.86 -21.52 4.92
N ASN A 248 19.50 -20.30 4.53
CA ASN A 248 20.26 -19.53 3.55
C ASN A 248 20.76 -18.19 4.10
N TRP A 249 19.85 -17.29 4.49
CA TRP A 249 20.20 -15.90 4.80
C TRP A 249 20.78 -15.72 6.21
N GLY A 250 20.38 -16.55 7.16
CA GLY A 250 20.90 -16.59 8.51
C GLY A 250 20.59 -15.32 9.33
N PHE A 251 21.52 -14.98 10.22
CA PHE A 251 21.39 -13.81 11.10
C PHE A 251 21.44 -12.50 10.31
N ALA A 252 20.78 -11.46 10.81
CA ALA A 252 20.71 -10.14 10.19
C ALA A 252 22.08 -9.57 9.78
N LYS A 253 23.15 -9.79 10.56
CA LYS A 253 24.52 -9.36 10.23
C LYS A 253 25.09 -9.98 8.93
N ASP A 254 24.60 -11.14 8.52
CA ASP A 254 25.17 -11.94 7.42
C ASP A 254 24.46 -11.65 6.07
N TRP A 255 23.35 -10.92 6.08
CA TRP A 255 22.48 -10.73 4.91
C TRP A 255 23.18 -10.02 3.73
N TYR A 256 23.94 -8.94 3.99
CA TYR A 256 24.76 -8.29 2.96
C TYR A 256 25.74 -9.26 2.30
N ALA A 257 26.49 -10.04 3.08
CA ALA A 257 27.46 -10.99 2.53
C ALA A 257 26.77 -12.07 1.69
N TYR A 258 25.61 -12.54 2.15
CA TYR A 258 24.78 -13.47 1.39
C TYR A 258 24.29 -12.83 0.07
N ALA A 259 23.77 -11.60 0.12
CA ALA A 259 23.27 -10.86 -1.03
C ALA A 259 24.36 -10.67 -2.10
N VAL A 260 25.58 -10.27 -1.70
CA VAL A 260 26.74 -10.14 -2.59
C VAL A 260 27.07 -11.47 -3.27
N ASN A 261 27.16 -12.57 -2.50
CA ASN A 261 27.49 -13.90 -3.03
C ASN A 261 26.44 -14.42 -4.02
N HIS A 262 25.18 -14.00 -3.87
CA HIS A 262 24.06 -14.43 -4.70
C HIS A 262 23.65 -13.39 -5.74
N LYS A 263 24.44 -12.33 -5.92
CA LYS A 263 24.21 -11.26 -6.91
C LYS A 263 22.84 -10.57 -6.73
N VAL A 264 22.34 -10.52 -5.50
CA VAL A 264 21.21 -9.66 -5.13
C VAL A 264 21.74 -8.23 -5.09
N ARG A 265 21.05 -7.31 -5.75
CA ARG A 265 21.43 -5.89 -5.76
C ARG A 265 21.48 -5.39 -4.31
N ASN A 266 22.59 -4.77 -3.96
CA ASN A 266 22.85 -4.17 -2.67
C ASN A 266 23.62 -2.87 -2.93
N ASP A 267 23.09 -1.75 -2.48
CA ASP A 267 23.68 -0.43 -2.67
C ASP A 267 23.19 0.56 -1.61
N ASP A 268 23.66 1.80 -1.70
CA ASP A 268 23.31 2.89 -0.78
C ASP A 268 22.04 3.64 -1.24
N SER A 269 21.30 3.10 -2.21
CA SER A 269 20.11 3.76 -2.80
C SER A 269 18.84 3.05 -2.35
N PRO A 270 18.20 3.51 -1.26
CA PRO A 270 16.98 2.88 -0.77
C PRO A 270 15.86 2.96 -1.80
N THR A 271 15.12 1.87 -1.95
CA THR A 271 13.81 1.82 -2.60
C THR A 271 12.77 1.34 -1.60
N VAL A 272 11.52 1.73 -1.77
CA VAL A 272 10.43 1.13 -0.98
C VAL A 272 10.36 -0.36 -1.32
N GLY A 273 10.46 -1.22 -0.31
CA GLY A 273 10.64 -2.67 -0.51
C GLY A 273 11.99 -3.20 -0.08
N SER A 274 13.04 -2.39 -0.24
CA SER A 274 14.40 -2.81 0.10
C SER A 274 14.56 -3.05 1.61
N ILE A 275 15.48 -3.95 1.96
CA ILE A 275 15.82 -4.25 3.34
C ILE A 275 16.97 -3.36 3.78
N ALA A 276 16.68 -2.45 4.71
CA ALA A 276 17.67 -1.68 5.44
C ALA A 276 18.39 -2.61 6.43
N GLN A 277 19.71 -2.68 6.33
CA GLN A 277 20.54 -3.52 7.20
C GLN A 277 21.54 -2.68 8.00
N TRP A 278 21.68 -3.05 9.27
CA TRP A 278 22.77 -2.66 10.14
C TRP A 278 23.58 -3.91 10.46
N VAL A 279 24.90 -3.89 10.21
CA VAL A 279 25.75 -5.03 10.57
C VAL A 279 26.03 -5.05 12.07
N SER A 280 26.71 -6.09 12.54
CA SER A 280 27.02 -6.21 13.97
C SER A 280 27.89 -5.06 14.49
N ASN A 281 27.70 -4.72 15.77
CA ASN A 281 28.44 -3.69 16.52
C ASN A 281 28.05 -2.23 16.23
N GLN A 282 26.87 -1.98 15.67
CA GLN A 282 26.34 -0.61 15.52
C GLN A 282 25.50 -0.18 16.72
N GLY A 283 26.11 -0.26 17.90
CA GLY A 283 25.43 0.01 19.17
C GLY A 283 24.53 -1.13 19.63
N TRP A 284 23.69 -0.87 20.63
CA TRP A 284 22.83 -1.89 21.24
C TRP A 284 21.77 -2.40 20.25
N PHE A 285 21.20 -1.51 19.44
CA PHE A 285 20.19 -1.80 18.42
C PHE A 285 20.61 -2.91 17.43
N ALA A 286 21.88 -2.93 17.05
CA ALA A 286 22.44 -3.88 16.08
C ALA A 286 23.68 -4.58 16.64
N ALA A 287 23.67 -4.95 17.93
CA ALA A 287 24.78 -5.69 18.55
C ALA A 287 25.09 -7.00 17.80
N HIS A 288 24.05 -7.67 17.29
CA HIS A 288 24.14 -8.88 16.47
C HIS A 288 23.75 -8.67 15.00
N GLY A 289 23.68 -7.40 14.56
CA GLY A 289 23.06 -6.98 13.32
C GLY A 289 21.55 -6.78 13.47
N HIS A 290 20.97 -6.01 12.57
CA HIS A 290 19.53 -5.75 12.52
C HIS A 290 19.08 -5.57 11.07
N VAL A 291 17.84 -5.93 10.77
CA VAL A 291 17.20 -5.67 9.47
C VAL A 291 15.82 -5.07 9.67
N ALA A 292 15.48 -4.09 8.86
CA ALA A 292 14.17 -3.48 8.80
C ALA A 292 13.80 -3.28 7.32
N VAL A 293 12.51 -3.16 7.02
CA VAL A 293 12.09 -2.90 5.64
C VAL A 293 11.86 -1.41 5.41
N VAL A 294 12.31 -0.90 4.27
CA VAL A 294 12.05 0.47 3.84
C VAL A 294 10.60 0.58 3.37
N THR A 295 9.80 1.38 4.08
CA THR A 295 8.37 1.58 3.84
C THR A 295 8.07 2.89 3.12
N ALA A 296 9.00 3.85 3.16
CA ALA A 296 8.95 5.06 2.35
C ALA A 296 10.36 5.59 2.04
N VAL A 297 10.51 6.19 0.86
CA VAL A 297 11.67 7.01 0.47
C VAL A 297 11.15 8.35 0.02
N PHE A 298 11.63 9.42 0.63
CA PHE A 298 11.14 10.78 0.39
C PHE A 298 12.04 11.53 -0.61
N PRO A 299 11.54 12.58 -1.28
CA PRO A 299 12.32 13.33 -2.26
C PRO A 299 13.61 13.98 -1.73
N ASP A 300 13.69 14.22 -0.42
CA ASP A 300 14.88 14.74 0.25
C ASP A 300 15.91 13.64 0.62
N GLY A 301 15.65 12.39 0.22
CA GLY A 301 16.48 11.23 0.52
C GLY A 301 16.25 10.65 1.91
N SER A 302 15.37 11.23 2.74
CA SER A 302 14.99 10.60 4.01
C SER A 302 14.20 9.31 3.77
N ILE A 303 14.18 8.43 4.76
CA ILE A 303 13.47 7.15 4.69
C ILE A 303 12.60 6.90 5.93
N LEU A 304 11.55 6.13 5.71
CA LEU A 304 10.82 5.45 6.77
C LEU A 304 11.14 3.97 6.69
N VAL A 305 11.48 3.36 7.82
CA VAL A 305 11.69 1.92 7.92
C VAL A 305 10.80 1.33 9.02
N SER A 306 10.45 0.06 8.90
CA SER A 306 9.73 -0.67 9.94
C SER A 306 10.33 -2.04 10.22
N GLY A 307 10.26 -2.45 11.49
CA GLY A 307 10.87 -3.67 11.94
C GLY A 307 10.36 -4.13 13.30
N TYR A 308 10.83 -5.30 13.70
CA TYR A 308 10.62 -5.89 15.01
C TYR A 308 11.97 -6.04 15.71
N ASN A 309 11.96 -6.18 17.04
CA ASN A 309 13.16 -6.41 17.85
C ASN A 309 14.23 -5.31 17.72
N GLY A 310 13.80 -4.05 17.67
CA GLY A 310 14.71 -2.91 17.84
C GLY A 310 15.07 -2.63 19.31
N HIS A 311 14.34 -3.25 20.24
CA HIS A 311 14.45 -3.12 21.70
C HIS A 311 14.13 -4.44 22.40
N ALA A 312 14.43 -4.51 23.70
CA ALA A 312 14.44 -5.76 24.46
C ALA A 312 13.05 -6.40 24.66
N GLU A 313 11.99 -5.62 24.46
CA GLU A 313 10.61 -6.09 24.46
C GLU A 313 10.24 -6.83 23.18
N GLY A 314 10.99 -6.65 22.09
CA GLY A 314 10.72 -7.34 20.82
C GLY A 314 9.50 -6.81 20.05
N GLU A 315 9.09 -5.56 20.26
CA GLU A 315 7.88 -4.99 19.64
C GLU A 315 8.12 -4.42 18.24
N TYR A 316 7.02 -4.27 17.51
CA TYR A 316 6.97 -3.57 16.23
C TYR A 316 7.30 -2.08 16.42
N ARG A 317 8.12 -1.54 15.52
CA ARG A 317 8.47 -0.13 15.50
C ARG A 317 8.65 0.40 14.09
N THR A 318 8.50 1.71 13.99
CA THR A 318 8.78 2.47 12.77
C THR A 318 9.80 3.56 13.12
N TRP A 319 10.79 3.74 12.25
CA TRP A 319 11.83 4.74 12.41
C TRP A 319 11.91 5.63 11.18
N TYR A 320 11.80 6.94 11.39
CA TYR A 320 12.07 7.94 10.36
C TYR A 320 13.54 8.35 10.46
N PHE A 321 14.31 8.15 9.39
CA PHE A 321 15.68 8.59 9.29
C PHE A 321 15.78 9.78 8.33
N PRO A 322 16.21 10.96 8.82
CA PRO A 322 16.68 12.00 7.92
C PRO A 322 17.88 11.49 7.12
N HIS A 323 18.02 11.94 5.87
CA HIS A 323 19.04 11.43 4.94
C HIS A 323 20.44 11.42 5.58
N HIS A 324 21.01 10.22 5.73
CA HIS A 324 22.33 9.96 6.29
C HIS A 324 22.55 10.48 7.73
N GLN A 325 21.48 10.55 8.53
CA GLN A 325 21.56 11.02 9.91
C GLN A 325 21.30 9.91 10.93
N THR A 326 21.87 10.10 12.12
CA THR A 326 21.56 9.30 13.31
C THR A 326 20.30 9.85 13.96
N ILE A 327 19.41 8.94 14.36
CA ILE A 327 18.20 9.27 15.11
C ILE A 327 18.34 8.82 16.55
N THR A 328 17.45 9.29 17.41
CA THR A 328 17.33 8.80 18.78
C THR A 328 15.97 8.13 18.95
N ASP A 329 15.97 6.84 19.24
CA ASP A 329 14.76 6.12 19.64
C ASP A 329 14.73 5.97 21.16
N SER A 330 13.60 6.33 21.77
CA SER A 330 13.45 6.36 23.23
C SER A 330 12.64 5.16 23.70
N TYR A 331 13.20 4.39 24.63
CA TYR A 331 12.57 3.20 25.20
C TYR A 331 12.91 3.04 26.68
N ASP A 332 11.90 2.82 27.52
CA ASP A 332 12.04 2.61 28.98
C ASP A 332 12.97 3.64 29.66
N GLY A 333 12.80 4.92 29.29
CA GLY A 333 13.62 6.03 29.80
C GLY A 333 15.05 6.07 29.28
N LYS A 334 15.42 5.22 28.32
CA LYS A 334 16.73 5.19 27.65
C LYS A 334 16.61 5.80 26.26
N ASN A 335 17.64 6.54 25.87
CA ASN A 335 17.80 7.07 24.52
C ASN A 335 18.81 6.22 23.78
N LEU A 336 18.36 5.53 22.73
CA LEU A 336 19.21 4.72 21.88
C LEU A 336 19.51 5.48 20.58
N PRO A 337 20.77 5.85 20.33
CA PRO A 337 21.16 6.36 19.02
C PRO A 337 21.12 5.21 18.01
N ILE A 338 20.42 5.42 16.90
CA ILE A 338 20.38 4.49 15.77
C ILE A 338 20.92 5.23 14.56
N VAL A 339 22.02 4.72 14.00
CA VAL A 339 22.66 5.30 12.83
C VAL A 339 21.88 4.98 11.55
N TRP A 340 22.17 5.68 10.46
CA TRP A 340 21.65 5.33 9.14
C TRP A 340 22.03 3.88 8.75
N PRO A 341 21.14 3.10 8.09
CA PRO A 341 21.46 1.75 7.63
C PRO A 341 22.69 1.70 6.72
N GLU A 342 23.53 0.68 6.85
CA GLU A 342 24.73 0.53 6.02
C GLU A 342 24.44 0.04 4.61
N HIS A 343 23.40 -0.79 4.46
CA HIS A 343 23.10 -1.44 3.19
C HIS A 343 21.60 -1.47 2.94
N PHE A 344 21.21 -1.30 1.68
CA PHE A 344 19.86 -1.57 1.21
C PHE A 344 19.87 -2.77 0.28
N LEU A 345 19.24 -3.87 0.69
CA LEU A 345 19.20 -5.12 -0.06
C LEU A 345 17.90 -5.18 -0.88
N HIS A 346 18.03 -5.35 -2.19
CA HIS A 346 16.92 -5.29 -3.15
C HIS A 346 16.46 -6.69 -3.56
N ILE A 347 15.74 -7.35 -2.65
CA ILE A 347 15.33 -8.76 -2.79
C ILE A 347 14.12 -8.86 -3.72
N ASN A 348 14.10 -9.83 -4.64
CA ASN A 348 13.04 -9.99 -5.66
C ASN A 348 12.83 -8.74 -6.54
N GLY A 349 13.85 -7.91 -6.67
CA GLY A 349 13.80 -6.66 -7.42
C GLY A 349 12.99 -5.56 -6.73
N LEU A 350 12.71 -5.71 -5.42
CA LEU A 350 12.11 -4.70 -4.53
C LEU A 350 13.09 -3.60 -4.17
#